data_AF-A0A6M0H5H7-F1
#
_entry.id   AF-A0A6M0H5H7-F1
#
_cell.length_a   1.000
_cell.length_b   1.000
_cell.length_c   1.000
_cell.angle_alpha   90.00
_cell.angle_beta   90.00
_cell.angle_gamma   90.00
#
_symmetry.space_group_name_H-M   'P 1'
#
loop_
_entity.id
_entity.type
_entity.pdbx_description
1 polymer ?
#
loop_
_entity_poly.entity_id
_entity_poly.type
_entity_poly.pdbx_seq_one_letter_code
_entity_poly.pdbx_strand_id
1 'polypeptide(L)'
;MDITARELKVLNEKDLSIFCDNTKKERKKVFLFYILWAIGKKFGIHNFYLNRPKVAIAQLSITIVNLILENILKHNNIAVERMVDMAMSNQITIENLKNCFFGFFNLNSILGLIVLAWVTVDLFLAKNIIDNINEDSENSIYNSLNKE
;
A
#
# COMPACT_ATOMS: atom_id res chain seq x y z
N MET A 1 -10.26 12.91 -18.98
CA MET A 1 -10.45 13.64 -20.25
C MET A 1 -9.10 13.82 -20.93
N ASP A 2 -8.78 12.95 -21.90
CA ASP A 2 -7.52 13.02 -22.65
C ASP A 2 -7.48 14.35 -23.44
N ILE A 3 -6.42 15.15 -23.24
CA ILE A 3 -6.18 16.34 -24.04
C ILE A 3 -6.01 15.89 -25.49
N THR A 4 -6.92 16.34 -26.35
CA THR A 4 -6.94 15.89 -27.74
C THR A 4 -5.77 16.50 -28.50
N ALA A 5 -5.24 15.77 -29.49
CA ALA A 5 -4.23 16.31 -30.40
C ALA A 5 -4.67 17.58 -31.15
N ARG A 6 -5.96 17.93 -31.11
CA ARG A 6 -6.50 19.19 -31.64
C ARG A 6 -6.29 20.35 -30.66
N GLU A 7 -6.48 20.14 -29.37
CA GLU A 7 -6.28 21.16 -28.34
C GLU A 7 -4.80 21.54 -28.20
N LEU A 8 -3.90 20.56 -28.37
CA LEU A 8 -2.45 20.82 -28.38
C LEU A 8 -1.98 21.62 -29.60
N LYS A 9 -2.70 21.59 -30.73
CA LYS A 9 -2.37 22.39 -31.92
C LYS A 9 -2.64 23.88 -31.76
N VAL A 10 -3.38 24.27 -30.73
CA VAL A 10 -3.66 25.68 -30.42
C VAL A 10 -2.46 26.35 -29.73
N LEU A 11 -1.57 25.56 -29.10
CA LEU A 11 -0.37 26.06 -28.43
C LEU A 11 0.70 26.49 -29.45
N ASN A 12 1.42 27.56 -29.13
CA ASN A 12 2.60 27.97 -29.88
C ASN A 12 3.72 26.91 -29.73
N GLU A 13 4.66 26.88 -30.68
CA GLU A 13 5.76 25.90 -30.70
C GLU A 13 6.61 25.95 -29.41
N LYS A 14 6.79 27.15 -28.86
CA LYS A 14 7.45 27.36 -27.56
C LYS A 14 6.65 26.72 -26.41
N ASP A 15 5.34 26.96 -26.32
CA ASP A 15 4.51 26.46 -25.23
C ASP A 15 4.32 24.94 -25.32
N LEU A 16 4.29 24.39 -26.54
CA LEU A 16 4.27 22.95 -26.79
C LEU A 16 5.55 22.29 -26.27
N SER A 17 6.71 22.92 -26.44
CA SER A 17 7.97 22.38 -25.90
C SER A 17 7.99 22.38 -24.37
N ILE A 18 7.49 23.46 -23.73
CA ILE A 18 7.36 23.57 -22.27
C ILE A 18 6.38 22.53 -21.73
N PHE A 19 5.24 22.33 -22.40
CA PHE A 19 4.28 21.30 -22.06
C PHE A 19 4.90 19.90 -22.10
N CYS A 20 5.58 19.54 -23.19
CA CYS A 20 6.24 18.23 -23.33
C CYS A 20 7.31 17.99 -22.25
N ASP A 21 8.10 19.01 -21.90
CA ASP A 21 9.13 18.89 -20.88
C ASP A 21 8.54 18.75 -19.47
N ASN A 22 7.48 19.51 -19.16
CA ASN A 22 6.83 19.46 -17.84
C ASN A 22 6.04 18.18 -17.65
N THR A 23 5.29 17.73 -18.66
CA THR A 23 4.55 16.47 -18.60
C THR A 23 5.50 15.29 -18.40
N LYS A 24 6.64 15.25 -19.10
CA LYS A 24 7.65 14.19 -18.91
C LYS A 24 8.25 14.16 -17.50
N LYS A 25 8.37 15.32 -16.84
CA LYS A 25 8.89 15.44 -15.47
C LYS A 25 7.85 15.04 -14.42
N GLU A 26 6.59 15.43 -14.61
CA GLU A 26 5.53 15.16 -13.63
C GLU A 26 4.92 13.76 -13.76
N ARG A 27 5.05 13.11 -14.93
CA ARG A 27 4.46 11.80 -15.18
C ARG A 27 4.99 10.75 -14.21
N LYS A 28 4.09 10.22 -13.40
CA LYS A 28 4.35 9.12 -12.49
C LYS A 28 4.48 7.81 -13.27
N LYS A 29 5.51 7.04 -12.94
CA LYS A 29 5.84 5.77 -13.58
C LYS A 29 5.22 4.63 -12.79
N VAL A 30 4.37 3.84 -13.45
CA VAL A 30 3.76 2.63 -12.87
C VAL A 30 4.81 1.66 -12.32
N PHE A 31 5.93 1.51 -13.02
CA PHE A 31 7.04 0.68 -12.54
C PHE A 31 7.62 1.14 -11.20
N LEU A 32 7.77 2.46 -11.01
CA LEU A 32 8.29 3.01 -9.75
C LEU A 32 7.31 2.78 -8.60
N PHE A 33 6.00 2.88 -8.88
CA PHE A 33 4.97 2.51 -7.91
C PHE A 33 5.14 1.05 -7.46
N TYR A 34 5.34 0.10 -8.38
CA TYR A 34 5.52 -1.31 -8.00
C TYR A 34 6.77 -1.56 -7.15
N ILE A 35 7.87 -0.86 -7.44
CA ILE A 35 9.08 -0.94 -6.60
C ILE A 35 8.78 -0.42 -5.18
N LEU A 36 8.15 0.75 -5.08
CA LEU A 36 7.78 1.35 -3.78
C LEU A 36 6.75 0.52 -3.03
N TRP A 37 5.85 -0.13 -3.76
CA TRP A 37 4.89 -1.06 -3.20
C TRP A 37 5.58 -2.31 -2.65
N ALA A 38 6.51 -2.91 -3.39
CA ALA A 38 7.23 -4.11 -2.96
C ALA A 38 8.10 -3.85 -1.72
N ILE A 39 8.86 -2.75 -1.70
CA ILE A 39 9.77 -2.40 -0.60
C ILE A 39 9.01 -1.82 0.60
N GLY A 40 8.02 -0.97 0.32
CA GLY A 40 7.31 -0.16 1.29
C GLY A 40 5.91 -0.66 1.67
N LYS A 41 5.55 -1.91 1.33
CA LYS A 41 4.20 -2.46 1.52
C LYS A 41 3.70 -2.27 2.94
N LYS A 42 4.55 -2.57 3.94
CA LYS A 42 4.20 -2.44 5.36
C LYS A 42 4.14 -0.98 5.81
N PHE A 43 4.92 -0.10 5.21
CA PHE A 43 5.05 1.29 5.68
C PHE A 43 4.10 2.27 4.98
N GLY A 44 3.39 1.85 3.93
CA GLY A 44 2.49 2.71 3.18
C GLY A 44 3.19 3.75 2.29
N ILE A 45 4.48 3.56 1.98
CA ILE A 45 5.28 4.53 1.21
C ILE A 45 4.69 4.77 -0.19
N HIS A 46 4.15 3.72 -0.82
CA HIS A 46 3.48 3.81 -2.11
C HIS A 46 2.26 4.74 -2.09
N ASN A 47 1.58 4.90 -0.94
CA ASN A 47 0.45 5.83 -0.82
C ASN A 47 0.90 7.29 -0.81
N PHE A 48 2.11 7.60 -0.32
CA PHE A 48 2.70 8.93 -0.51
C PHE A 48 3.00 9.18 -1.99
N TYR A 49 3.52 8.19 -2.70
CA TYR A 49 3.75 8.29 -4.15
C TYR A 49 2.47 8.53 -4.93
N LEU A 50 1.33 7.98 -4.50
CA LEU A 50 0.02 8.19 -5.11
C LEU A 50 -0.68 9.50 -4.65
N ASN A 51 0.00 10.42 -3.95
CA ASN A 51 -0.60 11.63 -3.37
C ASN A 51 -1.80 11.32 -2.42
N ARG A 52 -1.76 10.20 -1.70
CA ARG A 52 -2.77 9.79 -0.71
C ARG A 52 -2.19 9.79 0.72
N PRO A 53 -1.78 10.96 1.26
CA PRO A 53 -1.08 11.02 2.54
C PRO A 53 -1.95 10.54 3.71
N LYS A 54 -3.27 10.77 3.67
CA LYS A 54 -4.19 10.29 4.73
C LYS A 54 -4.17 8.76 4.86
N VAL A 55 -4.18 8.05 3.73
CA VAL A 55 -4.10 6.58 3.70
C VAL A 55 -2.73 6.10 4.15
N ALA A 56 -1.66 6.79 3.72
CA ALA A 56 -0.31 6.47 4.13
C ALA A 56 -0.11 6.58 5.65
N ILE A 57 -0.63 7.65 6.26
CA ILE A 57 -0.57 7.87 7.72
C ILE A 57 -1.36 6.80 8.47
N ALA A 58 -2.57 6.45 8.00
CA ALA A 58 -3.38 5.40 8.62
C ALA A 58 -2.69 4.03 8.54
N GLN A 59 -2.06 3.71 7.41
CA GLN A 59 -1.32 2.47 7.26
C GLN A 59 -0.07 2.43 8.14
N LEU A 60 0.65 3.55 8.24
CA LEU A 60 1.82 3.66 9.11
C LEU A 60 1.44 3.51 10.59
N SER A 61 0.33 4.09 11.04
CA SER A 61 -0.13 3.94 12.41
C SER A 61 -0.54 2.49 12.73
N ILE A 62 -1.25 1.81 11.82
CA ILE A 62 -1.58 0.39 11.95
C ILE A 62 -0.31 -0.47 12.05
N THR A 63 0.69 -0.20 11.21
CA THR A 63 1.96 -0.94 11.24
C THR A 63 2.72 -0.75 12.53
N ILE A 64 2.72 0.45 13.11
CA ILE A 64 3.33 0.71 14.43
C ILE A 64 2.59 -0.06 15.52
N VAL A 65 1.25 -0.03 15.53
CA VAL A 65 0.44 -0.78 16.49
C VAL A 65 0.69 -2.29 16.36
N ASN A 66 0.73 -2.82 15.14
CA ASN A 66 1.03 -4.22 14.89
C ASN A 66 2.44 -4.60 15.36
N LEU A 67 3.45 -3.75 15.13
CA LEU A 67 4.81 -3.99 15.60
C LEU A 67 4.89 -4.07 17.13
N ILE A 68 4.17 -3.17 17.83
CA ILE A 68 4.07 -3.19 19.30
C ILE A 68 3.38 -4.46 19.77
N LEU A 69 2.26 -4.81 19.15
CA LEU A 69 1.49 -6.02 19.49
C LEU A 69 2.28 -7.30 19.26
N GLU A 70 2.98 -7.42 18.12
CA GLU A 70 3.86 -8.55 17.80
C GLU A 70 4.97 -8.71 18.85
N ASN A 71 5.57 -7.61 19.30
CA ASN A 71 6.58 -7.65 20.36
C ASN A 71 6.01 -8.12 21.70
N ILE A 72 4.82 -7.62 22.09
CA ILE A 72 4.13 -8.06 23.32
C ILE A 72 3.78 -9.55 23.24
N LEU A 73 3.18 -9.98 22.14
CA LEU A 73 2.80 -11.38 21.92
C LEU A 73 4.02 -12.30 21.91
N LYS A 74 5.13 -11.91 21.26
CA LYS A 74 6.37 -12.69 21.25
C LYS A 74 6.94 -12.86 22.65
N HIS A 75 6.89 -11.81 23.48
CA HIS A 75 7.35 -11.88 24.86
C HIS A 75 6.45 -12.80 25.71
N ASN A 76 5.13 -12.71 25.53
CA ASN A 76 4.17 -13.54 26.24
C ASN A 76 4.23 -15.02 25.79
N ASN A 77 4.45 -15.29 24.51
CA ASN A 77 4.57 -16.66 24.01
C ASN A 77 5.79 -17.37 24.59
N ILE A 78 6.92 -16.69 24.80
CA ILE A 78 8.09 -17.27 25.48
C ILE A 78 7.76 -17.64 26.94
N ALA A 79 6.94 -16.83 27.61
CA ALA A 79 6.48 -17.14 28.97
C ALA A 79 5.50 -18.32 28.98
N VAL A 80 4.59 -18.40 28.00
CA VAL A 80 3.64 -19.50 27.83
C VAL A 80 4.35 -20.80 27.47
N GLU A 81 5.32 -20.79 26.54
CA GLU A 81 6.13 -21.98 26.20
C GLU A 81 6.81 -22.54 27.44
N ARG A 82 7.39 -21.69 28.30
CA ARG A 82 8.00 -22.14 29.57
C ARG A 82 6.99 -22.73 30.56
N MET A 83 5.77 -22.18 30.61
CA MET A 83 4.69 -22.74 31.42
C MET A 83 4.17 -24.07 30.86
N VAL A 84 4.09 -24.19 29.52
CA VAL A 84 3.70 -25.42 28.82
C VAL A 84 4.75 -26.50 28.98
N ASP A 85 6.05 -26.19 28.88
CA ASP A 85 7.15 -27.12 29.14
C ASP A 85 7.11 -27.62 30.59
N MET A 86 6.82 -26.72 31.53
CA MET A 86 6.64 -27.06 32.94
C MET A 86 5.35 -27.89 33.19
N ALA A 87 4.31 -27.70 32.39
CA ALA A 87 3.03 -28.43 32.48
C ALA A 87 3.01 -29.77 31.73
N MET A 88 3.74 -29.92 30.61
CA MET A 88 3.85 -31.17 29.84
C MET A 88 4.60 -32.27 30.60
N SER A 89 5.32 -31.91 31.66
CA SER A 89 5.77 -32.83 32.71
C SER A 89 4.60 -33.60 33.38
N ASN A 90 3.37 -33.08 33.32
CA ASN A 90 2.14 -33.72 33.77
C ASN A 90 1.21 -34.01 32.56
N GLN A 91 0.99 -35.29 32.26
CA GLN A 91 0.36 -35.82 31.02
C GLN A 91 -1.07 -35.33 30.66
N ILE A 92 -1.74 -34.50 31.45
CA ILE A 92 -3.20 -34.28 31.36
C ILE A 92 -3.62 -33.10 30.46
N THR A 93 -2.71 -32.28 29.92
CA THR A 93 -3.05 -31.01 29.23
C THR A 93 -2.99 -30.99 27.69
N ILE A 94 -2.67 -32.11 27.03
CA ILE A 94 -2.34 -32.12 25.59
C ILE A 94 -3.55 -31.87 24.66
N GLU A 95 -4.76 -32.32 25.00
CA GLU A 95 -5.94 -32.15 24.14
C GLU A 95 -6.48 -30.72 24.10
N ASN A 96 -6.56 -30.04 25.25
CA ASN A 96 -7.04 -28.66 25.31
C ASN A 96 -6.05 -27.68 24.65
N LEU A 97 -4.75 -27.99 24.70
CA LEU A 97 -3.71 -27.20 24.05
C LEU A 97 -3.80 -27.30 22.52
N LYS A 98 -4.00 -28.51 21.97
CA LYS A 98 -4.17 -28.72 20.52
C LYS A 98 -5.37 -27.97 19.95
N ASN A 99 -6.50 -27.97 20.66
CA ASN A 99 -7.70 -27.27 20.22
C ASN A 99 -7.51 -25.74 20.22
N CYS A 100 -6.73 -25.20 21.17
CA CYS A 100 -6.38 -23.77 21.21
C CYS A 100 -5.46 -23.37 20.04
N PHE A 101 -4.44 -24.18 19.74
CA PHE A 101 -3.55 -23.95 18.59
C PHE A 101 -4.27 -24.03 17.24
N PHE A 102 -5.17 -25.01 17.06
CA PHE A 102 -5.95 -25.15 15.82
C PHE A 102 -6.90 -23.97 15.61
N GLY A 103 -7.54 -23.48 16.67
CA GLY A 103 -8.38 -22.27 16.62
C GLY A 103 -7.60 -21.04 16.19
N PHE A 104 -6.38 -20.86 16.72
CA PHE A 104 -5.51 -19.73 16.37
C PHE A 104 -5.05 -19.79 14.90
N PHE A 105 -4.67 -20.96 14.39
CA PHE A 105 -4.26 -21.12 12.98
C PHE A 105 -5.39 -20.81 11.99
N ASN A 106 -6.61 -21.27 12.26
CA ASN A 106 -7.76 -21.02 11.37
C ASN A 106 -8.14 -19.53 11.30
N LEU A 107 -8.08 -18.81 12.43
CA LEU A 107 -8.43 -17.39 12.48
C LEU A 107 -7.42 -16.53 11.70
N ASN A 108 -6.13 -16.84 11.83
CA ASN A 108 -5.07 -16.16 11.07
C ASN A 108 -5.15 -16.46 9.56
N SER A 109 -5.56 -17.67 9.18
CA SER A 109 -5.71 -18.04 7.76
C SER A 109 -6.82 -17.23 7.06
N ILE A 110 -7.95 -17.00 7.73
CA ILE A 110 -9.06 -16.20 7.19
C ILE A 110 -8.62 -14.74 7.04
N LEU A 111 -7.95 -14.17 8.04
CA LEU A 111 -7.39 -12.81 7.94
C LEU A 111 -6.39 -12.69 6.79
N GLY A 112 -5.54 -13.71 6.59
CA GLY A 112 -4.60 -13.77 5.48
C GLY A 112 -5.27 -13.66 4.11
N LEU A 113 -6.39 -14.36 3.90
CA LEU A 113 -7.16 -14.30 2.66
C LEU A 113 -7.81 -12.93 2.43
N ILE A 114 -8.32 -12.29 3.47
CA ILE A 114 -8.90 -10.94 3.38
C ILE A 114 -7.82 -9.93 2.97
N VAL A 115 -6.64 -10.00 3.59
CA VAL A 115 -5.51 -9.12 3.24
C VAL A 115 -5.03 -9.38 1.81
N LEU A 116 -5.02 -10.64 1.37
CA LEU A 116 -4.67 -11.01 -0.01
C LEU A 116 -5.65 -10.38 -1.02
N ALA A 117 -6.96 -10.52 -0.79
CA ALA A 117 -7.98 -9.95 -1.65
C ALA A 117 -7.86 -8.42 -1.73
N TRP A 118 -7.64 -7.74 -0.60
CA TRP A 118 -7.43 -6.30 -0.55
C TRP A 118 -6.20 -5.88 -1.36
N VAL A 119 -5.08 -6.60 -1.20
CA VAL A 119 -3.85 -6.37 -1.96
C VAL A 119 -4.07 -6.51 -3.46
N THR A 120 -4.81 -7.54 -3.89
CA THR A 120 -5.11 -7.75 -5.30
C THR A 120 -5.92 -6.59 -5.86
N VAL A 121 -6.98 -6.16 -5.17
CA VAL A 121 -7.80 -5.02 -5.58
C VAL A 121 -6.94 -3.76 -5.71
N ASP A 122 -6.08 -3.48 -4.73
CA ASP A 122 -5.20 -2.32 -4.76
C ASP A 122 -4.22 -2.35 -5.94
N LEU A 123 -3.69 -3.54 -6.27
CA LEU A 123 -2.81 -3.75 -7.41
C LEU A 123 -3.49 -3.43 -8.75
N PHE A 124 -4.76 -3.81 -8.90
CA PHE A 124 -5.53 -3.52 -10.11
C PHE A 124 -5.94 -2.04 -10.20
N LEU A 125 -6.27 -1.42 -9.07
CA LEU A 125 -6.66 0.00 -9.03
C LEU A 125 -5.47 0.94 -9.23
N ALA A 126 -4.25 0.53 -8.86
CA ALA A 126 -3.05 1.36 -8.93
C ALA A 126 -2.81 1.96 -10.33
N LYS A 127 -3.02 1.17 -11.39
CA LYS A 127 -2.87 1.66 -12.77
C LYS A 127 -3.82 2.82 -13.06
N ASN A 128 -5.12 2.63 -12.82
CA ASN A 128 -6.13 3.66 -13.04
C ASN A 128 -5.85 4.92 -12.21
N ILE A 129 -5.35 4.76 -10.98
CA ILE A 129 -5.02 5.90 -10.11
C ILE A 129 -3.84 6.69 -10.69
N ILE A 130 -2.80 6.01 -11.17
CA ILE A 130 -1.63 6.67 -11.77
C ILE A 130 -2.01 7.37 -13.07
N ASP A 131 -2.83 6.73 -13.90
CA ASP A 131 -3.32 7.32 -15.14
C ASP A 131 -4.14 8.59 -14.86
N ASN A 132 -5.05 8.56 -13.88
CA ASN A 132 -5.82 9.74 -13.45
C ASN A 132 -4.91 10.86 -12.89
N ILE A 133 -3.90 10.52 -12.08
CA ILE A 133 -2.96 11.53 -11.54
C ILE A 133 -2.17 12.20 -12.68
N ASN A 134 -1.73 11.41 -13.66
CA ASN A 134 -1.00 11.95 -14.80
C ASN A 134 -1.89 12.85 -15.65
N GLU A 135 -3.14 12.44 -15.89
CA GLU A 135 -4.13 13.23 -16.62
C GLU A 135 -4.46 14.54 -15.91
N ASP A 136 -4.61 14.53 -14.58
CA ASP A 136 -4.81 15.73 -13.77
C ASP A 136 -3.60 16.69 -13.84
N SER A 137 -2.37 16.14 -13.78
CA SER A 137 -1.13 16.92 -13.96
C SER A 137 -1.03 17.52 -15.36
N GLU A 138 -1.34 16.75 -16.41
CA GLU A 138 -1.34 17.22 -17.80
C GLU A 138 -2.36 18.37 -17.99
N ASN A 139 -3.57 18.22 -17.45
CA ASN A 139 -4.61 19.24 -17.48
C ASN A 139 -4.22 20.51 -16.69
N SER A 140 -3.55 20.35 -15.55
CA SER A 140 -3.00 21.46 -14.76
C SER A 140 -1.98 22.27 -15.57
N ILE A 141 -1.02 21.60 -16.21
CA ILE A 141 0.02 22.25 -17.02
C ILE A 141 -0.63 22.96 -18.23
N TYR A 142 -1.53 22.29 -18.94
CA TYR A 142 -2.24 22.89 -20.09
C TYR A 142 -2.99 24.16 -19.71
N ASN A 143 -3.78 24.12 -18.63
CA ASN A 143 -4.53 25.28 -18.15
C ASN A 143 -3.64 26.43 -17.67
N SER A 144 -2.40 26.14 -17.24
CA SER A 144 -1.44 27.18 -16.86
C SER A 144 -0.85 27.91 -18.07
N LEU A 145 -0.71 27.23 -19.22
CA LEU A 145 -0.18 27.79 -20.46
C LEU A 145 -1.26 28.55 -21.26
N ASN A 146 -2.51 28.13 -21.19
CA ASN A 146 -3.62 28.74 -21.95
C ASN A 146 -4.25 29.97 -21.26
N LYS A 147 -3.78 30.35 -20.06
CA LYS A 147 -4.25 31.52 -19.31
C LYS A 147 -3.41 32.79 -19.53
N GLU A 148 -2.28 32.66 -20.23
CA GLU A 148 -1.48 33.78 -20.74
C GLU A 148 -1.94 34.19 -22.14
#